data_AF-A0A1Y4NH56-F1
#
_entry.id   AF-A0A1Y4NH56-F1
#
_cell.length_a   1.000
_cell.length_b   1.000
_cell.length_c   1.000
_cell.angle_alpha   90.00
_cell.angle_beta   90.00
_cell.angle_gamma   90.00
#
_symmetry.space_group_name_H-M   'P 1'
#
loop_
_entity.id
_entity.type
_entity.pdbx_description
1 polymer ?
#
loop_
_entity_poly.entity_id
_entity_poly.type
_entity_poly.pdbx_seq_one_letter_code
_entity_poly.pdbx_strand_id
1 'polypeptide(L)'
;MARDLIKLLKILLISFVLIYLVFPLVHEGGHAFFSILAGAEVLSVEIFPTPSVLCSSIGLETFEILFIGSGGMVMTFLFSVIFNFKKNFYLWYSGFFFRVITSISLLISCISSVLWGFGISLENEDAVIMLNFCNPALYPIILGTASLLFFTIVMIKRDDFIKRIGEFFDVRFTEKTKNYAKENEGHKI
;
A
#
# COMPACT_ATOMS: atom_id res chain seq x y z
N MET A 1 -2.02 -32.67 3.60
CA MET A 1 -0.92 -32.29 4.53
C MET A 1 0.33 -31.82 3.80
N ALA A 2 1.18 -32.68 3.19
CA ALA A 2 2.41 -32.22 2.52
C ALA A 2 2.15 -31.24 1.35
N ARG A 3 1.08 -31.48 0.56
CA ARG A 3 0.64 -30.59 -0.52
C ARG A 3 0.21 -29.21 0.00
N ASP A 4 -0.50 -29.16 1.12
CA ASP A 4 -1.03 -27.92 1.69
C ASP A 4 0.08 -27.12 2.38
N LEU A 5 1.06 -27.81 2.97
CA LEU A 5 2.29 -27.20 3.46
C LEU A 5 3.06 -26.50 2.33
N ILE A 6 3.22 -27.16 1.17
CA ILE A 6 3.87 -26.55 0.00
C ILE A 6 3.09 -25.31 -0.49
N LYS A 7 1.75 -25.38 -0.50
CA LYS A 7 0.90 -24.23 -0.85
C LYS A 7 1.14 -23.06 0.10
N LEU A 8 1.15 -23.30 1.41
CA LEU A 8 1.43 -22.29 2.43
C LEU A 8 2.84 -21.69 2.28
N LEU A 9 3.85 -22.53 2.06
CA LEU A 9 5.22 -22.07 1.87
C LEU A 9 5.36 -21.14 0.66
N LYS A 10 4.66 -21.45 -0.44
CA LYS A 10 4.62 -20.59 -1.63
C LYS A 10 3.94 -19.25 -1.36
N ILE A 11 2.82 -19.25 -0.64
CA ILE A 11 2.12 -18.02 -0.23
C ILE A 11 3.07 -17.16 0.62
N LEU A 12 3.72 -17.76 1.63
CA LEU A 12 4.66 -17.06 2.50
C LEU A 12 5.84 -16.48 1.72
N LEU A 13 6.43 -17.26 0.81
CA LEU A 13 7.54 -16.80 -0.04
C LEU A 13 7.11 -15.61 -0.92
N ILE A 14 5.93 -15.67 -1.52
CA ILE A 14 5.38 -14.57 -2.32
C ILE A 14 5.20 -13.32 -1.45
N SER A 15 4.58 -13.45 -0.28
CA SER A 15 4.41 -12.33 0.65
C SER A 15 5.73 -11.69 1.05
N PHE A 16 6.74 -12.51 1.35
CA PHE A 16 8.07 -12.05 1.71
C PHE A 16 8.72 -11.24 0.58
N VAL A 17 8.69 -11.77 -0.65
CA VAL A 17 9.21 -11.07 -1.84
C VAL A 17 8.45 -9.76 -2.09
N LEU A 18 7.12 -9.74 -1.89
CA LEU A 18 6.33 -8.54 -2.09
C LEU A 18 6.67 -7.44 -1.07
N ILE A 19 6.81 -7.79 0.21
CA ILE A 19 7.10 -6.82 1.27
C ILE A 19 8.52 -6.28 1.18
N TYR A 20 9.51 -7.15 1.02
CA TYR A 20 10.92 -6.74 1.17
C TYR A 20 11.58 -6.32 -0.14
N LEU A 21 11.00 -6.66 -1.29
CA LEU A 21 11.61 -6.37 -2.58
C LEU A 21 10.67 -5.57 -3.49
N VAL A 22 9.49 -6.11 -3.80
CA VAL A 22 8.63 -5.50 -4.84
C VAL A 22 8.05 -4.18 -4.38
N PHE A 23 7.47 -4.11 -3.18
CA PHE A 23 6.84 -2.90 -2.68
C PHE A 23 7.82 -1.73 -2.54
N PRO A 24 8.97 -1.88 -1.85
CA PRO A 24 9.94 -0.80 -1.75
C PRO A 24 10.46 -0.36 -3.12
N LEU A 25 10.72 -1.30 -4.04
CA LEU A 25 11.19 -0.98 -5.38
C LEU A 25 10.15 -0.16 -6.16
N VAL A 26 8.87 -0.51 -6.07
CA VAL A 26 7.79 0.23 -6.73
C VAL A 26 7.60 1.61 -6.10
N HIS A 27 7.73 1.71 -4.77
CA HIS A 27 7.61 2.95 -4.03
C HIS A 27 8.76 3.92 -4.37
N GLU A 28 10.00 3.51 -4.16
CA GLU A 28 11.19 4.30 -4.51
C GLU A 28 11.27 4.59 -6.02
N GLY A 29 10.96 3.59 -6.85
CA GLY A 29 10.87 3.77 -8.29
C GLY A 29 9.80 4.79 -8.71
N GLY A 30 8.74 4.96 -7.91
CA GLY A 30 7.75 6.00 -8.06
C GLY A 30 8.33 7.39 -7.86
N HIS A 31 9.09 7.60 -6.79
CA HIS A 31 9.80 8.87 -6.56
C HIS A 31 10.77 9.17 -7.70
N ALA A 32 11.62 8.20 -8.08
CA ALA A 32 12.56 8.36 -9.19
C ALA A 32 11.83 8.72 -10.51
N PHE A 33 10.73 8.02 -10.82
CA PHE A 33 9.96 8.27 -12.03
C PHE A 33 9.36 9.68 -12.04
N PHE A 34 8.77 10.13 -10.92
CA PHE A 34 8.17 11.46 -10.82
C PHE A 34 9.22 12.57 -10.82
N SER A 35 10.41 12.33 -10.26
CA SER A 35 11.56 13.24 -10.36
C SER A 35 12.00 13.46 -11.79
N ILE A 36 12.14 12.39 -12.58
CA ILE A 36 12.48 12.50 -14.00
C ILE A 36 11.41 13.30 -14.76
N LEU A 37 10.13 13.06 -14.48
CA LEU A 37 9.03 13.79 -15.11
C LEU A 37 8.99 15.28 -14.72
N ALA A 38 9.39 15.61 -13.49
CA ALA A 38 9.51 16.98 -13.01
C ALA A 38 10.80 17.68 -13.48
N GLY A 39 11.67 17.00 -14.24
CA GLY A 39 12.96 17.55 -14.67
C GLY A 39 14.00 17.65 -13.55
N ALA A 40 13.76 16.99 -12.41
CA ALA A 40 14.69 16.94 -11.30
C ALA A 40 15.85 15.96 -11.57
N GLU A 41 17.03 16.28 -11.06
CA GLU A 41 18.19 15.40 -11.14
C GLU A 41 18.12 14.31 -10.07
N VAL A 42 18.12 13.04 -10.50
CA VAL A 42 18.20 11.88 -9.61
C VAL A 42 19.67 11.65 -9.25
N LEU A 43 20.04 11.95 -8.00
CA LEU A 43 21.42 11.95 -7.53
C LEU A 43 21.89 10.54 -7.12
N SER A 44 21.03 9.78 -6.46
CA SER A 44 21.31 8.39 -6.08
C SER A 44 20.05 7.56 -6.02
N VAL A 45 20.21 6.27 -6.34
CA VAL A 45 19.18 5.23 -6.16
C VAL A 45 19.87 4.06 -5.48
N GLU A 46 19.52 3.81 -4.22
CA GLU A 46 20.00 2.67 -3.46
C GLU A 46 18.86 1.68 -3.32
N ILE A 47 19.13 0.41 -3.63
CA ILE A 47 18.12 -0.67 -3.53
C ILE A 47 18.36 -1.53 -2.28
N PHE A 48 19.62 -1.60 -1.82
CA PHE A 48 20.03 -2.37 -0.65
C PHE A 48 21.06 -1.59 0.16
N PRO A 49 21.08 -1.70 1.50
CA PRO A 49 20.20 -2.53 2.34
C PRO A 49 18.83 -1.91 2.62
N THR A 50 18.71 -0.58 2.51
CA THR A 50 17.47 0.19 2.66
C THR A 50 17.21 0.95 1.37
N PRO A 51 16.12 0.61 0.64
CA PRO A 51 15.75 1.34 -0.57
C PRO A 51 15.62 2.83 -0.30
N SER A 52 16.26 3.66 -1.13
CA SER A 52 16.13 5.11 -1.07
C SER A 52 16.46 5.75 -2.42
N VAL A 53 15.76 6.85 -2.71
CA VAL A 53 16.04 7.70 -3.87
C VAL A 53 16.31 9.11 -3.41
N LEU A 54 17.49 9.64 -3.76
CA LEU A 54 17.84 11.03 -3.51
C LEU A 54 17.69 11.83 -4.81
N CYS A 55 16.94 12.92 -4.74
CA CYS A 55 16.72 13.83 -5.85
C CYS A 55 17.10 15.25 -5.46
N SER A 56 17.67 15.99 -6.40
CA SER A 56 17.95 17.40 -6.21
C SER A 56 16.65 18.20 -6.24
N SER A 57 16.41 18.98 -5.19
CA SER A 57 15.33 19.96 -5.13
C SER A 57 15.75 21.35 -5.61
N ILE A 58 16.99 21.51 -6.07
CA ILE A 58 17.55 22.80 -6.47
C ILE A 58 16.85 23.28 -7.74
N GLY A 59 16.20 24.45 -7.65
CA GLY A 59 15.51 25.06 -8.79
C GLY A 59 14.11 24.51 -9.06
N LEU A 60 13.59 23.62 -8.21
CA LEU A 60 12.22 23.13 -8.32
C LEU A 60 11.23 24.06 -7.62
N GLU A 61 10.06 24.22 -8.22
CA GLU A 61 8.91 24.86 -7.62
C GLU A 61 8.23 23.95 -6.59
N THR A 62 7.42 24.55 -5.70
CA THR A 62 6.71 23.82 -4.65
C THR A 62 5.82 22.70 -5.19
N PHE A 63 5.18 22.91 -6.34
CA PHE A 63 4.35 21.89 -6.98
C PHE A 63 5.17 20.66 -7.40
N GLU A 64 6.36 20.87 -7.94
CA GLU A 64 7.25 19.80 -8.39
C GLU A 64 7.75 18.96 -7.21
N ILE A 65 8.10 19.61 -6.09
CA ILE A 65 8.47 18.92 -4.85
C ILE A 65 7.31 18.06 -4.34
N LEU A 66 6.08 18.60 -4.34
CA LEU A 66 4.90 17.83 -3.94
C LEU A 66 4.59 16.68 -4.91
N PHE A 67 4.78 16.91 -6.21
CA PHE A 67 4.58 15.89 -7.24
C PHE A 67 5.56 14.72 -7.03
N ILE A 68 6.84 15.02 -6.84
CA ILE A 68 7.88 14.02 -6.54
C ILE A 68 7.59 13.28 -5.23
N GLY A 69 7.26 14.01 -4.16
CA GLY A 69 6.93 13.42 -2.85
C GLY A 69 5.70 12.52 -2.90
N SER A 70 4.75 12.78 -3.80
CA SER A 70 3.60 11.89 -4.00
C SER A 70 3.92 10.60 -4.77
N GLY A 71 5.08 10.56 -5.45
CA GLY A 71 5.45 9.53 -6.42
C GLY A 71 5.37 8.11 -5.88
N GLY A 72 5.93 7.83 -4.71
CA GLY A 72 5.92 6.48 -4.12
C GLY A 72 4.52 5.99 -3.75
N MET A 73 3.70 6.86 -3.16
CA MET A 73 2.30 6.55 -2.84
C MET A 73 1.45 6.33 -4.10
N VAL A 74 1.59 7.21 -5.10
CA VAL A 74 0.82 7.12 -6.35
C VAL A 74 1.25 5.90 -7.15
N MET A 75 2.55 5.61 -7.24
CA MET A 75 3.05 4.50 -8.04
C MET A 75 2.69 3.15 -7.44
N THR A 76 2.78 2.99 -6.11
CA THR A 76 2.30 1.78 -5.43
C THR A 76 0.79 1.61 -5.62
N PHE A 77 0.01 2.68 -5.53
CA PHE A 77 -1.42 2.62 -5.86
C PHE A 77 -1.67 2.14 -7.30
N LEU A 78 -1.05 2.78 -8.30
CA LEU A 78 -1.24 2.43 -9.72
C LEU A 78 -0.82 0.98 -10.00
N PHE A 79 0.30 0.55 -9.44
CA PHE A 79 0.76 -0.84 -9.56
C PHE A 79 -0.26 -1.81 -8.97
N SER A 80 -0.85 -1.47 -7.82
CA SER A 80 -1.90 -2.28 -7.17
C SER A 80 -3.19 -2.41 -8.01
N VAL A 81 -3.49 -1.41 -8.84
CA VAL A 81 -4.63 -1.41 -9.78
C VAL A 81 -4.35 -2.31 -10.98
N ILE A 82 -3.15 -2.23 -11.54
CA ILE A 82 -2.76 -3.02 -12.72
C ILE A 82 -2.65 -4.51 -12.36
N PHE A 83 -2.26 -4.83 -11.12
CA PHE A 83 -2.06 -6.20 -10.65
C PHE A 83 -3.40 -6.93 -10.32
N ASN A 84 -4.24 -7.16 -11.33
CA ASN A 84 -5.58 -7.78 -11.18
C ASN A 84 -5.73 -9.11 -11.95
N PHE A 85 -4.94 -10.12 -11.58
CA PHE A 85 -4.90 -11.40 -12.27
C PHE A 85 -5.86 -12.44 -11.69
N LYS A 86 -7.14 -12.39 -12.04
CA LYS A 86 -8.17 -13.24 -11.42
C LYS A 86 -8.05 -14.75 -11.68
N LYS A 87 -7.37 -15.17 -12.76
CA LYS A 87 -7.33 -16.57 -13.22
C LYS A 87 -6.33 -17.46 -12.49
N ASN A 88 -5.19 -16.91 -12.07
CA ASN A 88 -4.14 -17.67 -11.40
C ASN A 88 -4.14 -17.28 -9.91
N PHE A 89 -4.30 -18.27 -9.02
CA PHE A 89 -4.37 -18.01 -7.58
C PHE A 89 -3.14 -17.25 -7.05
N TYR A 90 -1.93 -17.64 -7.46
CA TYR A 90 -0.71 -17.01 -6.94
C TYR A 90 -0.55 -15.57 -7.41
N LEU A 91 -0.90 -15.28 -8.67
CA LEU A 91 -0.88 -13.91 -9.20
C LEU A 91 -2.00 -13.06 -8.61
N TRP A 92 -3.20 -13.63 -8.43
CA TRP A 92 -4.28 -12.97 -7.70
C TRP A 92 -3.86 -12.64 -6.27
N TYR A 93 -3.31 -13.62 -5.55
CA TYR A 93 -2.85 -13.45 -4.17
C TYR A 93 -1.78 -12.38 -4.08
N SER A 94 -0.84 -12.37 -5.03
CA SER A 94 0.19 -11.34 -5.10
C SER A 94 -0.42 -9.94 -5.25
N GLY A 95 -1.40 -9.77 -6.14
CA GLY A 95 -2.10 -8.49 -6.32
C GLY A 95 -2.93 -8.07 -5.11
N PHE A 96 -3.66 -9.02 -4.51
CA PHE A 96 -4.40 -8.80 -3.28
C PHE A 96 -3.48 -8.35 -2.15
N PHE A 97 -2.39 -9.09 -1.92
CA PHE A 97 -1.44 -8.81 -0.85
C PHE A 97 -0.72 -7.49 -1.09
N PHE A 98 -0.36 -7.18 -2.34
CA PHE A 98 0.20 -5.89 -2.71
C PHE A 98 -0.77 -4.72 -2.45
N ARG A 99 -2.08 -4.90 -2.71
CA ARG A 99 -3.12 -3.92 -2.34
C ARG A 99 -3.20 -3.72 -0.83
N VAL A 100 -3.07 -4.79 -0.04
CA VAL A 100 -3.09 -4.72 1.44
C VAL A 100 -1.92 -3.88 1.95
N ILE A 101 -0.69 -4.18 1.54
CA ILE A 101 0.49 -3.41 1.97
C ILE A 101 0.43 -1.96 1.50
N THR A 102 -0.07 -1.70 0.28
CA THR A 102 -0.32 -0.33 -0.22
C THR A 102 -1.34 0.40 0.64
N SER A 103 -2.41 -0.26 1.05
CA SER A 103 -3.43 0.34 1.92
C SER A 103 -2.89 0.67 3.31
N ILE A 104 -2.03 -0.20 3.86
CA ILE A 104 -1.38 0.06 5.15
C ILE A 104 -0.44 1.26 5.04
N SER A 105 0.36 1.34 3.97
CA SER A 105 1.24 2.49 3.71
C SER A 105 0.46 3.79 3.58
N LEU A 106 -0.61 3.82 2.79
CA LEU A 106 -1.47 5.00 2.64
C LEU A 106 -2.17 5.40 3.95
N LEU A 107 -2.56 4.42 4.77
CA LEU A 107 -3.12 4.68 6.10
C LEU A 107 -2.09 5.33 7.02
N ILE A 108 -0.83 4.86 7.01
CA ILE A 108 0.27 5.46 7.76
C ILE A 108 0.45 6.91 7.30
N SER A 109 0.57 7.18 6.00
CA SER A 109 0.74 8.54 5.47
C SER A 109 -0.42 9.48 5.83
N CYS A 110 -1.67 8.98 5.78
CA CYS A 110 -2.84 9.74 6.19
C CYS A 110 -2.79 10.09 7.69
N ILE A 111 -2.44 9.13 8.55
CA ILE A 111 -2.32 9.35 10.00
C ILE A 111 -1.18 10.32 10.30
N SER A 112 -0.01 10.13 9.66
CA SER A 112 1.16 11.00 9.82
C SER A 112 0.85 12.45 9.44
N SER A 113 0.12 12.66 8.35
CA SER A 113 -0.34 14.00 7.92
C SER A 113 -1.26 14.66 8.96
N VAL A 114 -2.19 13.89 9.54
CA VAL A 114 -3.09 14.39 10.60
C VAL A 114 -2.31 14.73 11.87
N LEU A 115 -1.40 13.85 12.30
CA LEU A 115 -0.54 14.08 13.46
C LEU A 115 0.34 15.32 13.29
N TRP A 116 0.88 15.53 12.09
CA TRP A 116 1.67 16.72 11.77
C TRP A 116 0.85 18.00 11.93
N GLY A 117 -0.43 17.99 11.54
CA GLY A 117 -1.36 19.10 11.79
C GLY A 117 -1.60 19.42 13.28
N PHE A 118 -1.36 18.46 14.17
CA PHE A 118 -1.37 18.64 15.63
C PHE A 118 0.03 18.97 16.21
N GLY A 119 1.04 19.18 15.37
CA GLY A 119 2.41 19.47 15.78
C GLY A 119 3.25 18.24 16.12
N ILE A 120 2.76 17.02 15.82
CA ILE A 120 3.49 15.77 16.04
C ILE A 120 4.09 15.33 14.70
N SER A 121 5.41 15.46 14.54
CA SER A 121 6.11 15.10 13.30
C SER A 121 6.64 13.67 13.37
N LEU A 122 6.30 12.85 12.37
CA LEU A 122 6.93 11.55 12.16
C LEU A 122 8.07 11.70 11.15
N GLU A 123 9.30 11.65 11.62
CA GLU A 123 10.48 11.81 10.76
C GLU A 123 10.55 10.72 9.70
N ASN A 124 11.03 11.08 8.50
CA ASN A 124 11.23 10.19 7.35
C ASN A 124 9.95 9.63 6.71
N GLU A 125 8.78 10.23 6.94
CA GLU A 125 7.55 9.88 6.21
C GLU A 125 7.30 10.89 5.07
N ASP A 126 7.00 10.41 3.87
CA ASP A 126 6.91 11.24 2.66
C ASP A 126 5.90 12.38 2.78
N ALA A 127 4.71 12.11 3.31
CA ALA A 127 3.67 13.12 3.47
C ALA A 127 4.09 14.20 4.48
N VAL A 128 4.80 13.82 5.56
CA VAL A 128 5.41 14.75 6.51
C VAL A 128 6.52 15.58 5.86
N ILE A 129 7.38 14.97 5.04
CA ILE A 129 8.42 15.68 4.29
C ILE A 129 7.77 16.72 3.37
N MET A 130 6.77 16.30 2.58
CA MET A 130 5.99 17.20 1.72
C MET A 130 5.38 18.37 2.51
N LEU A 131 4.84 18.10 3.70
CA LEU A 131 4.25 19.10 4.58
C LEU A 131 5.26 20.08 5.18
N ASN A 132 6.47 19.60 5.49
CA ASN A 132 7.56 20.45 5.94
C ASN A 132 8.02 21.42 4.84
N PHE A 133 7.94 21.02 3.56
CA PHE A 133 8.21 21.90 2.43
C PHE A 133 7.03 22.81 2.06
N CYS A 134 5.79 22.32 2.19
CA CYS A 134 4.59 23.06 1.83
C CYS A 134 3.46 22.86 2.86
N ASN A 135 3.50 23.64 3.95
CA ASN A 135 2.47 23.61 4.99
C ASN A 135 1.03 23.79 4.43
N PRO A 136 0.75 24.71 3.50
CA PRO A 136 -0.59 24.87 2.93
C PRO A 136 -1.13 23.62 2.21
N ALA A 137 -0.28 22.65 1.86
CA ALA A 137 -0.68 21.41 1.21
C ALA A 137 -1.29 20.35 2.16
N LEU A 138 -1.43 20.65 3.46
CA LEU A 138 -1.99 19.72 4.46
C LEU A 138 -3.31 19.07 4.03
N TYR A 139 -4.32 19.88 3.72
CA TYR A 139 -5.63 19.34 3.32
C TYR A 139 -5.58 18.60 1.99
N PRO A 140 -4.93 19.09 0.92
CA PRO A 140 -4.73 18.33 -0.31
C PRO A 140 -4.06 16.96 -0.08
N ILE A 141 -3.02 16.88 0.75
CA ILE A 141 -2.29 15.64 1.03
C ILE A 141 -3.19 14.65 1.78
N ILE A 142 -3.90 15.10 2.82
CA ILE A 142 -4.86 14.25 3.56
C ILE A 142 -5.97 13.75 2.62
N LEU A 143 -6.56 14.64 1.82
CA LEU A 143 -7.64 14.27 0.89
C LEU A 143 -7.15 13.30 -0.19
N GLY A 144 -5.96 13.54 -0.74
CA GLY A 144 -5.35 12.68 -1.76
C GLY A 144 -5.07 11.28 -1.21
N THR A 145 -4.36 11.19 -0.10
CA THR A 145 -4.02 9.90 0.55
C THR A 145 -5.26 9.14 1.02
N ALA A 146 -6.23 9.83 1.64
CA ALA A 146 -7.50 9.22 2.04
C ALA A 146 -8.33 8.72 0.84
N SER A 147 -8.29 9.44 -0.29
CA SER A 147 -8.97 9.02 -1.51
C SER A 147 -8.34 7.74 -2.08
N LEU A 148 -7.01 7.70 -2.21
CA LEU A 148 -6.30 6.50 -2.67
C LEU A 148 -6.59 5.31 -1.74
N LEU A 149 -6.53 5.53 -0.42
CA LEU A 149 -6.84 4.51 0.59
C LEU A 149 -8.27 3.98 0.45
N PHE A 150 -9.24 4.88 0.24
CA PHE A 150 -10.63 4.48 0.03
C PHE A 150 -10.75 3.56 -1.18
N PHE A 151 -10.12 3.91 -2.31
CA PHE A 151 -10.14 3.08 -3.51
C PHE A 151 -9.47 1.71 -3.30
N THR A 152 -8.31 1.65 -2.63
CA THR A 152 -7.65 0.36 -2.36
C THR A 152 -8.48 -0.53 -1.46
N ILE A 153 -9.14 0.03 -0.43
CA ILE A 153 -10.05 -0.72 0.46
C ILE A 153 -11.24 -1.28 -0.34
N VAL A 154 -11.83 -0.49 -1.23
CA VAL A 154 -12.93 -0.97 -2.10
C VAL A 154 -12.46 -2.13 -2.99
N MET A 155 -11.25 -2.05 -3.54
CA MET A 155 -10.68 -3.13 -4.35
C MET A 155 -10.43 -4.40 -3.52
N ILE A 156 -9.88 -4.28 -2.31
CA ILE A 156 -9.65 -5.41 -1.39
C ILE A 156 -10.98 -6.10 -1.04
N LYS A 157 -12.04 -5.32 -0.75
CA LYS A 157 -13.36 -5.88 -0.47
C LYS A 157 -13.94 -6.66 -1.65
N ARG A 158 -13.66 -6.23 -2.88
CA ARG A 158 -14.11 -6.89 -4.12
C ARG A 158 -13.34 -8.17 -4.46
N ASP A 159 -12.24 -8.45 -3.77
CA ASP A 159 -11.41 -9.63 -4.04
C ASP A 159 -11.92 -10.92 -3.37
N ASP A 160 -12.92 -10.82 -2.47
CA ASP A 160 -13.52 -11.97 -1.76
C ASP A 160 -12.47 -12.94 -1.17
N PHE A 161 -11.46 -12.37 -0.49
CA PHE A 161 -10.26 -13.09 -0.05
C PHE A 161 -10.54 -14.43 0.65
N ILE A 162 -11.46 -14.42 1.62
CA ILE A 162 -11.81 -15.60 2.42
C ILE A 162 -12.35 -16.72 1.53
N LYS A 163 -13.21 -16.39 0.57
CA LYS A 163 -13.79 -17.36 -0.36
C LYS A 163 -12.70 -17.99 -1.23
N ARG A 164 -11.84 -17.19 -1.83
CA ARG A 164 -10.76 -17.67 -2.71
C ARG A 164 -9.70 -18.50 -1.99
N ILE A 165 -9.36 -18.15 -0.75
CA ILE A 165 -8.48 -18.96 0.09
C ILE A 165 -9.12 -20.29 0.42
N GLY A 166 -10.43 -20.30 0.73
CA GLY A 166 -11.19 -21.52 0.98
C GLY A 166 -11.17 -22.46 -0.21
N GLU A 167 -11.49 -21.94 -1.39
CA GLU A 167 -11.43 -22.70 -2.66
C GLU A 167 -10.03 -23.25 -2.94
N PHE A 168 -8.97 -22.48 -2.66
CA PHE A 168 -7.59 -22.90 -2.91
C PHE A 168 -7.11 -24.03 -1.97
N PHE A 169 -7.56 -24.04 -0.72
CA PHE A 169 -7.26 -25.09 0.26
C PHE A 169 -8.32 -26.20 0.31
N ASP A 170 -9.34 -26.15 -0.54
CA ASP A 170 -10.49 -27.05 -0.52
C ASP A 170 -11.23 -27.07 0.84
N VAL A 171 -11.25 -25.90 1.49
CA VAL A 171 -11.94 -25.65 2.75
C VAL A 171 -13.22 -24.88 2.44
N ARG A 172 -14.38 -25.51 2.63
CA ARG A 172 -15.65 -24.78 2.61
C ARG A 172 -15.79 -24.01 3.91
N PHE A 173 -15.54 -22.70 3.85
CA PHE A 173 -16.06 -21.77 4.84
C PHE A 173 -17.59 -21.72 4.69
N THR A 174 -18.27 -22.73 5.24
CA THR A 174 -19.74 -22.76 5.28
C THR A 174 -20.24 -21.59 6.12
N GLU A 175 -21.37 -21.00 5.75
CA GLU A 175 -22.11 -19.94 6.47
C GLU A 175 -22.54 -20.33 7.91
N LYS A 176 -21.90 -21.31 8.56
CA LYS A 176 -22.15 -21.66 9.96
C LYS A 176 -21.75 -20.54 10.94
N THR A 177 -20.90 -19.59 10.56
CA THR A 177 -20.57 -18.43 11.41
C THR A 177 -21.65 -17.35 11.45
N LYS A 178 -22.59 -17.30 10.47
CA LYS A 178 -23.76 -16.41 10.58
C LYS A 178 -24.76 -16.88 11.64
N ASN A 179 -24.85 -18.19 11.88
CA ASN A 179 -25.73 -18.75 12.91
C ASN A 179 -25.15 -18.61 14.33
N TYR A 180 -23.82 -18.62 14.49
CA TYR A 180 -23.20 -18.33 15.79
C TYR A 180 -23.42 -16.88 16.28
N ALA A 181 -23.59 -15.92 15.37
CA ALA A 181 -23.96 -14.54 15.73
C ALA A 181 -25.44 -14.45 16.16
N LYS A 182 -26.34 -15.20 15.49
CA LYS A 182 -27.76 -15.26 15.85
C LYS A 182 -28.04 -16.02 17.15
N GLU A 183 -27.29 -17.08 17.47
CA GLU A 183 -27.45 -17.81 18.74
C GLU A 183 -26.96 -17.00 19.96
N ASN A 184 -26.01 -16.08 19.78
CA ASN A 184 -25.55 -15.20 20.87
C ASN A 184 -26.38 -13.92 21.06
N GLU A 185 -27.24 -13.55 20.10
CA GLU A 185 -28.24 -12.49 20.29
C GLU A 185 -29.46 -12.97 21.09
N GLY A 186 -29.69 -14.28 21.19
CA GLY A 186 -30.74 -14.90 22.01
C GLY A 186 -30.39 -15.07 23.49
N HIS A 187 -29.16 -14.77 23.89
CA HIS A 187 -28.65 -14.88 25.27
C HIS A 187 -28.28 -13.52 25.87
N LYS A 188 -29.01 -12.46 25.52
CA LYS A 188 -29.07 -11.26 26.36
C LYS A 188 -30.15 -11.47 27.43
N ILE A 189 -29.71 -11.93 28.60
CA ILE A 189 -30.46 -11.83 29.86
C ILE A 189 -30.38 -10.39 30.34
#